data_AF-A0A932SA31-F1
#
_entry.id   AF-A0A932SA31-F1
#
_cell.length_a   1.000
_cell.length_b   1.000
_cell.length_c   1.000
_cell.angle_alpha   90.00
_cell.angle_beta   90.00
_cell.angle_gamma   90.00
#
_symmetry.space_group_name_H-M   'P 1'
#
loop_
_entity.id
_entity.type
_entity.pdbx_description
1 polymer ?
#
loop_
_entity_poly.entity_id
_entity_poly.type
_entity_poly.pdbx_seq_one_letter_code
_entity_poly.pdbx_strand_id
1 'polypeptide(L)'
;MFIYRTVIGRELYEKNETEIDKDAVLYQLYQFHDNIFNIKDVPMGLKKLSHAAVLSEKRVNDICNILSEDKLIKPIPLPHEMFYKITGRGVQFIEKYLARQETARAAYR
;
A
#
# COMPACT_ATOMS: atom_id res chain seq x y z
N MET A 1 0.86 21.75 0.78
CA MET A 1 2.16 21.05 0.82
C MET A 1 2.01 19.78 0.00
N PHE A 2 2.63 19.76 -1.19
CA PHE A 2 2.48 18.76 -2.25
C PHE A 2 3.73 17.86 -2.27
N ILE A 3 3.65 16.62 -1.79
CA ILE A 3 4.70 15.59 -1.93
C ILE A 3 3.94 14.26 -1.82
N TYR A 4 3.42 13.62 -2.88
CA TYR A 4 4.09 12.62 -3.72
C TYR A 4 3.32 12.39 -5.04
N ARG A 5 2.66 13.43 -5.57
CA ARG A 5 2.00 13.34 -6.89
C ARG A 5 2.99 13.44 -8.06
N THR A 6 4.29 13.43 -7.77
CA THR A 6 5.36 13.66 -8.73
C THR A 6 6.04 12.35 -9.14
N VAL A 7 5.63 11.91 -10.33
CA VAL A 7 6.45 11.28 -11.38
C VAL A 7 6.60 9.75 -11.42
N ILE A 8 6.64 8.99 -10.31
CA ILE A 8 7.02 7.56 -10.44
C ILE A 8 5.88 6.66 -10.99
N GLY A 9 4.61 7.03 -10.81
CA GLY A 9 3.47 6.21 -11.24
C GLY A 9 2.72 6.70 -12.48
N ARG A 10 3.08 7.85 -13.06
CA ARG A 10 2.18 8.54 -14.02
C ARG A 10 2.46 8.25 -15.49
N GLU A 11 3.67 7.82 -15.85
CA GLU A 11 4.02 7.55 -17.26
C GLU A 11 3.96 6.06 -17.64
N LEU A 12 3.94 5.14 -16.67
CA LEU A 12 3.80 3.68 -16.93
C LEU A 12 2.35 3.18 -16.92
N TYR A 13 1.41 3.96 -16.39
CA TYR A 13 0.00 3.56 -16.29
C TYR A 13 -0.85 4.40 -17.24
N GLU A 14 -1.04 3.89 -18.45
CA GLU A 14 -2.25 4.15 -19.23
C GLU A 14 -3.49 3.45 -18.64
N LYS A 15 -3.42 2.80 -17.46
CA LYS A 15 -4.41 1.78 -17.03
C LYS A 15 -4.78 1.85 -15.55
N ASN A 16 -6.10 1.84 -15.30
CA ASN A 16 -6.85 1.56 -14.07
C ASN A 16 -6.46 2.31 -12.77
N GLU A 17 -7.28 3.32 -12.40
CA GLU A 17 -7.24 4.00 -11.09
C GLU A 17 -7.18 3.02 -9.90
N THR A 18 -7.83 1.86 -10.03
CA THR A 18 -7.83 0.81 -9.00
C THR A 18 -6.45 0.19 -8.75
N GLU A 19 -5.57 0.09 -9.75
CA GLU A 19 -4.21 -0.43 -9.54
C GLU A 19 -3.33 0.58 -8.79
N ILE A 20 -3.47 1.86 -9.10
CA ILE A 20 -2.77 2.94 -8.39
C ILE A 20 -3.21 2.97 -6.92
N ASP A 21 -4.51 2.84 -6.67
CA ASP A 21 -5.06 2.80 -5.31
C ASP A 21 -4.56 1.57 -4.53
N LYS A 22 -4.46 0.40 -5.18
CA LYS A 22 -3.88 -0.82 -4.59
C LYS A 22 -2.43 -0.58 -4.16
N ASP A 23 -1.61 -0.06 -5.06
CA ASP A 23 -0.20 0.20 -4.80
C ASP A 23 -0.03 1.23 -3.68
N ALA A 24 -0.84 2.29 -3.66
CA ALA A 24 -0.83 3.29 -2.59
C ALA A 24 -1.16 2.67 -1.23
N VAL A 25 -2.25 1.91 -1.11
CA VAL A 25 -2.65 1.25 0.15
C VAL A 25 -1.58 0.26 0.62
N LEU A 26 -1.07 -0.57 -0.30
CA LEU A 26 -0.06 -1.57 0.02
C LEU A 26 1.26 -0.93 0.45
N TYR A 27 1.67 0.16 -0.20
CA TYR A 27 2.86 0.92 0.14
C TYR A 27 2.76 1.59 1.51
N GLN A 28 1.61 2.16 1.86
CA GLN A 28 1.40 2.71 3.20
C GLN A 28 1.51 1.63 4.28
N LEU A 29 0.94 0.44 4.05
CA LEU A 29 1.08 -0.70 4.97
C LEU A 29 2.52 -1.20 5.06
N TYR A 30 3.26 -1.23 3.95
CA TYR A 30 4.66 -1.61 3.92
C TYR A 30 5.54 -0.60 4.68
N GLN A 31 5.39 0.70 4.42
CA GLN A 31 6.10 1.74 5.18
C GLN A 31 5.75 1.66 6.67
N PHE A 32 4.50 1.41 7.02
CA PHE A 32 4.10 1.26 8.41
C PHE A 32 4.71 0.04 9.08
N HIS A 33 4.79 -1.08 8.35
CA HIS A 33 5.48 -2.29 8.78
C HIS A 33 6.99 -2.05 9.02
N ASP A 34 7.63 -1.22 8.20
CA ASP A 34 9.07 -0.96 8.26
C ASP A 34 9.45 0.12 9.30
N ASN A 35 8.55 1.07 9.59
CA ASN A 35 8.92 2.34 10.24
C ASN A 35 8.57 2.45 11.75
N ILE A 36 7.84 1.51 12.35
CA ILE A 36 7.43 1.59 13.76
C ILE A 36 8.19 0.56 14.61
N PHE A 37 9.28 1.03 15.24
CA PHE A 37 9.93 0.42 16.42
C PHE A 37 10.50 -1.01 16.28
N ASN A 38 10.81 -1.50 15.07
CA ASN A 38 11.36 -2.87 14.92
C ASN A 38 10.36 -3.97 15.35
N ILE A 39 9.09 -3.61 15.56
CA ILE A 39 8.00 -4.54 15.85
C ILE A 39 7.38 -4.91 14.50
N LYS A 40 7.93 -5.95 13.88
CA LYS A 40 7.33 -6.62 12.71
C LYS A 40 5.99 -7.19 13.15
N ASP A 41 4.90 -6.42 13.07
CA ASP A 41 3.50 -6.89 13.04
C ASP A 41 2.42 -5.84 13.37
N VAL A 42 2.72 -4.54 13.42
CA VAL A 42 1.71 -3.54 13.82
C VAL A 42 0.62 -3.39 12.73
N PRO A 43 -0.66 -3.64 13.05
CA PRO A 43 -1.74 -3.47 12.10
C PRO A 43 -2.21 -2.00 12.05
N MET A 44 -2.72 -1.55 10.90
CA MET A 44 -3.12 -0.16 10.65
C MET A 44 -4.63 -0.06 10.50
N GLY A 45 -5.25 0.86 11.24
CA GLY A 45 -6.70 1.10 11.18
C GLY A 45 -7.14 1.78 9.88
N LEU A 46 -8.39 1.54 9.46
CA LEU A 46 -8.96 2.07 8.22
C LEU A 46 -8.84 3.61 8.12
N LYS A 47 -9.09 4.34 9.23
CA LYS A 47 -9.01 5.81 9.25
C LYS A 47 -7.60 6.34 9.04
N LYS A 48 -6.63 5.64 9.59
CA LYS A 48 -5.22 6.01 9.44
C LYS A 48 -4.74 5.72 8.02
N LEU A 49 -5.18 4.59 7.46
CA LEU A 49 -4.94 4.20 6.08
C LEU A 49 -5.56 5.17 5.07
N SER A 50 -6.81 5.59 5.27
CA SER A 50 -7.47 6.56 4.40
C SER A 50 -6.74 7.89 4.37
N HIS A 51 -6.29 8.37 5.53
CA HIS A 51 -5.50 9.58 5.63
C HIS A 51 -4.13 9.44 4.95
N ALA A 52 -3.44 8.31 5.17
CA ALA A 52 -2.11 8.07 4.62
C ALA A 52 -2.11 7.85 3.09
N ALA A 53 -3.12 7.14 2.58
CA ALA A 53 -3.29 6.89 1.15
C ALA A 53 -3.96 8.07 0.41
N VAL A 54 -4.49 9.05 1.15
CA VAL A 54 -5.25 10.20 0.61
C VAL A 54 -6.46 9.72 -0.22
N LEU A 55 -7.15 8.70 0.31
CA LEU A 55 -8.33 8.07 -0.29
C LEU A 55 -9.51 8.15 0.69
N SER A 56 -10.74 8.06 0.16
CA SER A 56 -11.91 7.96 1.04
C SER A 56 -11.91 6.63 1.80
N GLU A 57 -12.47 6.60 3.01
CA GLU A 57 -12.55 5.35 3.80
C GLU A 57 -13.28 4.24 3.05
N LYS A 58 -14.33 4.59 2.29
CA LYS A 58 -15.04 3.65 1.41
C LYS A 58 -14.09 3.04 0.37
N ARG A 59 -13.33 3.89 -0.32
CA ARG A 59 -12.40 3.44 -1.37
C ARG A 59 -11.27 2.57 -0.78
N VAL A 60 -10.71 2.97 0.35
CA VAL A 60 -9.71 2.14 1.05
C VAL A 60 -10.30 0.81 1.46
N ASN A 61 -11.52 0.76 1.98
CA ASN A 61 -12.15 -0.49 2.35
C ASN A 61 -12.34 -1.43 1.15
N ASP A 62 -12.81 -0.90 0.01
CA ASP A 62 -12.94 -1.67 -1.23
C ASP A 62 -11.59 -2.23 -1.70
N ILE A 63 -10.54 -1.40 -1.67
CA ILE A 63 -9.17 -1.81 -2.04
C ILE A 63 -8.62 -2.85 -1.06
N CYS A 64 -8.83 -2.66 0.24
CA CYS A 64 -8.42 -3.61 1.26
C CYS A 64 -9.10 -4.96 1.10
N ASN A 65 -10.37 -5.00 0.69
CA ASN A 65 -11.06 -6.26 0.40
C ASN A 65 -10.37 -7.00 -0.76
N ILE A 66 -10.07 -6.29 -1.85
CA ILE A 66 -9.39 -6.88 -3.01
C ILE A 66 -7.98 -7.38 -2.62
N LEU A 67 -7.21 -6.57 -1.90
CA LEU A 67 -5.87 -6.96 -1.43
C LEU A 67 -5.89 -8.14 -0.45
N SER A 68 -6.99 -8.29 0.30
CA SER A 68 -7.21 -9.43 1.20
C SER A 68 -7.54 -10.71 0.43
N GLU A 69 -8.35 -10.62 -0.63
CA GLU A 69 -8.60 -11.73 -1.56
C GLU A 69 -7.31 -12.20 -2.24
N ASP A 70 -6.45 -11.25 -2.63
CA ASP A 70 -5.13 -11.50 -3.22
C ASP A 70 -4.12 -12.08 -2.18
N LYS A 71 -4.50 -12.16 -0.89
CA LYS A 71 -3.68 -12.59 0.25
C LYS A 71 -2.44 -11.71 0.48
N LEU A 72 -2.47 -10.45 0.03
CA LEU A 72 -1.39 -9.48 0.21
C LEU A 72 -1.50 -8.77 1.56
N ILE A 73 -2.72 -8.63 2.08
CA ILE A 73 -3.00 -8.09 3.40
C ILE A 73 -3.91 -9.03 4.18
N LYS A 74 -3.98 -8.86 5.49
CA LYS A 74 -4.86 -9.58 6.40
C LYS A 74 -5.72 -8.58 7.19
N PRO A 75 -7.05 -8.68 7.12
CA PRO A 75 -7.93 -7.91 7.98
C PRO A 75 -7.92 -8.49 9.40
N ILE A 76 -7.93 -7.61 10.39
CA ILE A 76 -7.95 -7.90 11.81
C ILE A 76 -9.15 -7.13 12.39
N PRO A 77 -10.29 -7.80 12.61
CA PRO A 77 -11.44 -7.16 13.22
C PRO A 77 -11.15 -6.87 14.70
N LEU A 78 -11.29 -5.61 15.10
CA LEU A 78 -11.33 -5.20 16.50
C LEU A 78 -12.73 -4.63 16.82
N PRO A 79 -13.15 -4.60 18.11
CA PRO A 79 -14.54 -4.31 18.50
C PRO A 79 -15.14 -3.00 17.97
N HIS A 80 -14.31 -2.04 17.58
CA HIS A 80 -14.75 -0.71 17.13
C HIS A 80 -14.14 -0.27 15.79
N GLU A 81 -13.21 -1.04 15.21
CA GLU A 81 -12.53 -0.65 13.98
C GLU A 81 -11.89 -1.88 13.28
N MET A 82 -11.85 -1.83 11.95
CA MET A 82 -11.11 -2.79 11.14
C MET A 82 -9.65 -2.34 10.98
N PHE A 83 -8.73 -3.24 11.30
CA PHE A 83 -7.31 -3.02 11.09
C PHE A 83 -6.80 -3.94 9.97
N TYR A 84 -5.74 -3.52 9.30
CA TYR A 84 -5.14 -4.25 8.21
C TYR A 84 -3.64 -4.40 8.43
N LYS A 85 -3.13 -5.58 8.12
CA LYS A 85 -1.72 -5.89 8.23
C LYS A 85 -1.22 -6.45 6.91
N ILE A 86 -0.04 -6.02 6.46
CA ILE A 86 0.59 -6.61 5.28
C ILE A 86 1.06 -8.05 5.59
N THR A 87 0.84 -8.97 4.66
CA THR A 87 1.33 -10.36 4.80
C THR A 87 2.78 -10.44 4.30
N GLY A 88 3.50 -11.51 4.64
CA GLY A 88 4.83 -11.76 4.05
C GLY A 88 4.81 -11.82 2.52
N ARG A 89 3.69 -12.27 1.93
CA ARG A 89 3.47 -12.25 0.48
C ARG A 89 3.31 -10.81 -0.05
N GLY A 90 2.57 -9.97 0.66
CA GLY A 90 2.43 -8.54 0.34
C GLY A 90 3.78 -7.81 0.38
N VAL A 91 4.60 -8.10 1.38
CA VAL A 91 5.98 -7.57 1.49
C VAL A 91 6.83 -7.97 0.28
N GLN A 92 6.90 -9.27 -0.03
CA GLN A 92 7.65 -9.73 -1.20
C GLN A 92 7.14 -9.16 -2.52
N PHE A 93 5.83 -8.96 -2.63
CA PHE A 93 5.23 -8.36 -3.81
C PHE A 93 5.71 -6.92 -4.03
N ILE A 94 5.66 -6.10 -2.97
CA ILE A 94 6.04 -4.69 -3.07
C ILE A 94 7.56 -4.50 -3.17
N GLU A 95 8.36 -5.33 -2.51
CA GLU A 95 9.83 -5.33 -2.66
C GLU A 95 10.25 -5.63 -4.10
N LYS A 96 9.63 -6.63 -4.74
CA LYS A 96 9.87 -6.93 -6.17
C LYS A 96 9.46 -5.77 -7.07
N TYR A 97 8.37 -5.09 -6.74
CA TYR A 97 7.91 -3.93 -7.48
C TYR A 97 8.92 -2.76 -7.37
N LEU A 98 9.36 -2.45 -6.16
CA LEU A 98 10.36 -1.40 -5.89
C LEU A 98 11.70 -1.71 -6.57
N ALA A 99 12.18 -2.95 -6.50
CA ALA A 99 13.41 -3.37 -7.17
C ALA A 99 13.35 -3.22 -8.70
N ARG A 100 12.19 -3.49 -9.31
CA ARG A 100 11.96 -3.27 -10.75
C ARG A 100 11.98 -1.79 -11.12
N GLN A 101 11.42 -0.93 -10.27
CA GLN A 101 11.45 0.52 -10.47
C GLN A 101 12.89 1.07 -10.39
N GLU A 102 13.68 0.58 -9.44
CA GLU A 102 15.10 0.97 -9.33
C GLU A 102 15.92 0.54 -10.54
N THR A 103 15.72 -0.68 -11.04
CA THR A 103 16.40 -1.16 -12.26
C THR A 103 15.96 -0.40 -13.51
N ALA A 104 14.66 -0.13 -13.67
CA ALA A 104 14.17 0.72 -14.76
C ALA A 104 14.81 2.11 -14.69
N ARG A 105 14.83 2.75 -13.52
CA ARG A 105 15.45 4.06 -13.32
C ARG A 105 16.95 4.07 -13.58
N ALA A 106 17.65 2.97 -13.27
CA ALA A 106 19.07 2.82 -13.57
C ALA A 106 19.36 2.62 -15.06
N ALA A 107 18.43 2.02 -15.82
CA ALA A 107 18.57 1.82 -17.27
C ALA A 107 18.36 3.09 -18.11
N TYR A 108 17.74 4.14 -17.54
CA TYR A 108 17.53 5.46 -18.18
C TYR A 108 18.54 6.53 -17.72
N ARG A 109 19.61 6.15 -17.03
CA ARG A 109 20.77 7.00 -16.73
C ARG A 109 21.92 6.68 -17.66
#